data_AF-A0A945CCQ1-F1
#
_entry.id   AF-A0A945CCQ1-F1
#
_cell.length_a   1.000
_cell.length_b   1.000
_cell.length_c   1.000
_cell.angle_alpha   90.00
_cell.angle_beta   90.00
_cell.angle_gamma   90.00
#
_symmetry.space_group_name_H-M   'P 1'
#
loop_
_entity.id
_entity.type
_entity.pdbx_description
1 polymer ?
#
loop_
_entity_poly.entity_id
_entity_poly.type
_entity_poly.pdbx_seq_one_letter_code
_entity_poly.pdbx_strand_id
1 'polypeptide(L)'
;MKILLLDVYRDGVNYRISKDTNGSYGTGNDYGDSLFAKFLKRISKRTNFWPPLYLMYTGAVLREQGHSIEYANKDAEYEAYDAIIMSSSIVCHESEIEAIRGMKDKNKVIVVG
;
A
#
# COMPACT_ATOMS: atom_id res chain seq x y z
N MET A 1 -3.89 20.03 -7.47
CA MET A 1 -4.00 18.71 -8.14
C MET A 1 -4.69 17.74 -7.21
N LYS A 2 -5.43 16.78 -7.75
CA LYS A 2 -5.96 15.62 -7.04
C LYS A 2 -4.96 14.47 -7.14
N ILE A 3 -4.40 14.06 -6.01
CA ILE A 3 -3.31 13.08 -5.92
C ILE A 3 -3.80 11.85 -5.15
N LEU A 4 -3.56 10.67 -5.70
CA LEU A 4 -3.81 9.40 -5.03
C LEU A 4 -2.52 8.91 -4.35
N LEU A 5 -2.60 8.58 -3.07
CA LEU A 5 -1.63 7.76 -2.36
C LEU A 5 -2.08 6.31 -2.46
N LEU A 6 -1.40 5.52 -3.28
CA LEU A 6 -1.76 4.14 -3.57
C LEU A 6 -0.88 3.17 -2.77
N ASP A 7 -1.51 2.31 -1.95
CA ASP A 7 -0.82 1.31 -1.15
C ASP A 7 -1.33 -0.11 -1.43
N VAL A 8 -0.83 -0.70 -2.52
CA VAL A 8 -1.31 -2.00 -3.03
C VAL A 8 -0.84 -3.15 -2.13
N TYR A 9 -1.76 -4.00 -1.68
CA TYR A 9 -1.42 -5.25 -1.01
C TYR A 9 -1.76 -6.46 -1.86
N ARG A 10 -1.07 -7.58 -1.59
CA ARG A 10 -1.41 -8.88 -2.16
C ARG A 10 -2.78 -9.33 -1.70
N ASP A 11 -3.57 -9.80 -2.66
CA ASP A 11 -4.84 -10.46 -2.38
C ASP A 11 -4.63 -11.89 -1.85
N GLY A 12 -5.65 -12.40 -1.15
CA GLY A 12 -5.71 -13.80 -0.72
C GLY A 12 -4.76 -14.21 0.43
N VAL A 13 -3.87 -13.34 0.91
CA VAL A 13 -2.99 -13.67 2.04
C VAL A 13 -3.76 -13.73 3.36
N ASN A 14 -3.45 -14.68 4.23
CA ASN A 14 -4.13 -14.85 5.53
C ASN A 14 -3.36 -14.25 6.72
N TYR A 15 -2.23 -13.61 6.47
CA TYR A 15 -1.37 -12.94 7.45
C TYR A 15 -1.29 -11.43 7.21
N ARG A 16 -0.70 -10.70 8.15
CA ARG A 16 -0.43 -9.26 8.02
C ARG A 16 0.88 -9.03 7.26
N ILE A 17 0.81 -8.28 6.18
CA ILE A 17 1.98 -7.70 5.51
C ILE A 17 2.17 -6.27 6.03
N SER A 18 3.33 -5.92 6.57
CA SER A 18 3.67 -4.55 6.98
C SER A 18 4.82 -4.01 6.12
N LYS A 19 4.57 -3.01 5.27
CA LYS A 19 5.58 -2.51 4.31
C LYS A 19 6.67 -1.65 4.94
N ASP A 20 6.41 -0.94 6.03
CA ASP A 20 7.38 -0.06 6.71
C ASP A 20 8.41 -0.80 7.59
N THR A 21 8.36 -2.12 7.63
CA THR A 21 9.29 -2.91 8.43
C THR A 21 10.53 -3.27 7.61
N ASN A 22 11.63 -3.59 8.29
CA ASN A 22 12.91 -3.90 7.65
C ASN A 22 13.39 -2.79 6.69
N GLY A 23 13.30 -1.52 7.07
CA GLY A 23 13.75 -0.40 6.23
C GLY A 23 12.94 -0.25 4.95
N SER A 24 11.61 -0.24 5.07
CA SER A 24 10.63 -0.14 3.97
C SER A 24 10.59 -1.31 2.97
N TYR A 25 11.42 -2.35 3.14
CA TYR A 25 11.33 -3.56 2.32
C TYR A 25 10.09 -4.40 2.62
N GLY A 26 9.60 -4.33 3.86
CA GLY A 26 8.40 -4.98 4.34
C GLY A 26 8.60 -6.36 4.96
N THR A 27 7.58 -6.84 5.68
CA THR A 27 7.53 -8.16 6.33
C THR A 27 6.14 -8.78 6.21
N GLY A 28 6.08 -10.06 5.85
CA GLY A 28 4.89 -10.90 6.01
C GLY A 28 4.91 -11.62 7.36
N ASN A 29 3.97 -11.29 8.25
CA ASN A 29 3.89 -11.87 9.59
C ASN A 29 3.11 -13.19 9.58
N ASP A 30 3.67 -14.22 8.95
CA ASP A 30 3.09 -15.57 8.92
C ASP A 30 3.63 -16.43 10.07
N TYR A 31 2.74 -16.76 11.01
CA TYR A 31 3.08 -17.55 12.21
C TYR A 31 2.89 -19.07 12.02
N GLY A 32 2.63 -19.55 10.80
CA GLY A 32 2.38 -20.96 10.49
C GLY A 32 0.91 -21.39 10.54
N ASP A 33 0.64 -22.69 10.45
CA ASP A 33 -0.70 -23.22 10.11
C ASP A 33 -1.40 -24.04 11.19
N SER A 34 -0.86 -24.06 12.42
CA SER A 34 -1.57 -24.60 13.57
C SER A 34 -2.85 -23.81 13.85
N LEU A 35 -3.82 -24.43 14.55
CA LEU A 35 -5.10 -23.78 14.88
C LEU A 35 -4.88 -22.45 15.62
N PHE A 36 -3.95 -22.44 16.58
CA PHE A 36 -3.57 -21.25 17.33
C PHE A 36 -2.88 -20.20 16.45
N ALA A 37 -1.94 -20.60 15.59
CA ALA A 37 -1.27 -19.68 14.67
C ALA A 37 -2.25 -19.01 13.69
N LYS A 38 -3.19 -19.78 13.12
CA LYS A 38 -4.25 -19.25 12.24
C LYS A 38 -5.12 -18.22 12.94
N PHE A 39 -5.47 -18.45 14.21
CA PHE A 39 -6.20 -17.50 15.03
C PHE A 39 -5.41 -16.19 15.23
N LEU A 40 -4.13 -16.30 15.62
CA LEU A 40 -3.25 -15.14 15.79
C LEU A 40 -3.06 -14.34 14.50
N LYS A 41 -2.84 -15.01 13.35
CA LYS A 41 -2.75 -14.37 12.03
C LYS A 41 -3.99 -13.53 11.72
N ARG A 42 -5.18 -14.08 11.98
CA ARG A 42 -6.46 -13.40 11.72
C ARG A 42 -6.66 -12.18 12.60
N ILE A 43 -6.27 -12.24 13.88
CA ILE A 43 -6.28 -11.08 14.77
C ILE A 43 -5.29 -10.03 14.28
N SER A 44 -4.02 -10.41 14.09
CA SER A 44 -2.97 -9.48 13.69
C SER A 44 -3.28 -8.77 12.38
N LYS A 45 -3.83 -9.48 11.38
CA LYS A 45 -4.25 -8.89 10.11
C LYS A 45 -5.34 -7.82 10.28
N ARG A 46 -6.24 -7.98 11.26
CA ARG A 46 -7.33 -7.03 11.53
C ARG A 46 -6.90 -5.85 12.40
N THR A 47 -6.03 -6.06 13.38
CA THR A 47 -5.68 -5.03 14.36
C THR A 47 -4.49 -4.17 13.93
N ASN A 48 -3.57 -4.71 13.13
CA ASN A 48 -2.29 -4.04 12.84
C ASN A 48 -2.26 -3.45 11.42
N PHE A 49 -3.41 -3.08 10.86
CA PHE A 49 -3.47 -2.44 9.55
C PHE A 49 -3.23 -0.93 9.68
N TRP A 50 -2.00 -0.51 9.40
CA TRP A 50 -1.64 0.89 9.19
C TRP A 50 -1.02 1.06 7.80
N PRO A 51 -1.26 2.22 7.15
CA PRO A 51 -0.60 2.58 5.90
C PRO A 51 0.90 2.86 6.14
N PRO A 52 1.72 2.78 5.08
CA PRO A 52 3.10 3.23 5.10
C PRO A 52 3.24 4.67 5.58
N LEU A 53 3.94 4.88 6.69
CA LEU A 53 4.10 6.20 7.30
C LEU A 53 4.84 7.16 6.39
N TYR A 54 5.83 6.68 5.62
CA TYR A 54 6.53 7.51 4.64
C TYR A 54 5.60 8.02 3.54
N LEU A 55 4.65 7.18 3.09
CA LEU A 55 3.66 7.55 2.09
C LEU A 55 2.68 8.57 2.65
N MET A 56 2.21 8.36 3.89
CA MET A 56 1.32 9.30 4.58
C MET A 56 2.00 10.64 4.83
N TYR A 57 3.28 10.64 5.20
CA TYR A 57 4.06 11.86 5.39
C TYR A 57 4.21 12.64 4.08
N THR A 58 4.52 11.96 2.98
CA THR A 58 4.56 12.57 1.64
C THR A 58 3.24 13.24 1.30
N GLY A 59 2.12 12.55 1.56
CA GLY A 59 0.78 13.11 1.41
C GLY A 59 0.52 14.34 2.29
N ALA A 60 0.98 14.32 3.54
CA ALA A 60 0.79 15.43 4.46
C ALA A 60 1.48 16.71 3.96
N VAL A 61 2.72 16.60 3.47
CA VAL A 61 3.48 17.72 2.88
C VAL A 61 2.77 18.27 1.64
N LEU A 62 2.34 17.40 0.72
CA LEU A 62 1.63 17.82 -0.49
C LEU A 62 0.29 18.47 -0.17
N ARG A 63 -0.42 17.98 0.86
CA ARG A 63 -1.65 18.62 1.34
C ARG A 63 -1.39 20.03 1.87
N GLU A 64 -0.30 20.23 2.62
CA GLU A 64 0.11 21.55 3.11
C GLU A 64 0.43 22.52 1.96
N GLN A 65 0.93 22.00 0.83
CA GLN A 65 1.14 22.76 -0.40
C GLN A 65 -0.14 23.02 -1.22
N GLY A 66 -1.32 22.65 -0.71
CA GLY A 66 -2.62 22.93 -1.34
C GLY A 66 -3.12 21.87 -2.32
N HIS A 67 -2.52 20.67 -2.33
CA HIS A 67 -3.02 19.55 -3.13
C HIS A 67 -4.14 18.79 -2.40
N SER A 68 -5.08 18.23 -3.17
CA SER A 68 -6.12 17.31 -2.65
C SER A 68 -5.55 15.90 -2.63
N ILE A 69 -5.56 15.25 -1.46
CA ILE A 69 -4.91 13.96 -1.23
C ILE A 69 -5.97 12.93 -0.84
N GLU A 70 -6.00 11.81 -1.56
CA GLU A 70 -6.79 10.64 -1.20
C GLU A 70 -5.88 9.44 -1.01
N TYR A 71 -6.23 8.53 -0.11
CA TYR A 71 -5.49 7.28 0.13
C TYR A 71 -6.36 6.09 -0.23
N ALA A 72 -5.79 5.12 -0.95
CA ALA A 72 -6.44 3.86 -1.23
C ALA A 72 -5.45 2.70 -1.17
N ASN A 73 -5.91 1.56 -0.66
CA ASN A 73 -5.19 0.30 -0.71
C ASN A 73 -5.80 -0.72 -1.70
N LYS A 74 -6.94 -0.36 -2.31
CA LYS A 74 -7.69 -1.09 -3.33
C LYS A 74 -8.75 -0.18 -3.95
N ASP A 75 -9.37 -0.65 -5.04
CA ASP A 75 -10.62 -0.10 -5.60
C ASP A 75 -10.59 1.41 -5.89
N ALA A 76 -9.51 1.91 -6.52
CA ALA A 76 -9.38 3.32 -6.90
C ALA A 76 -9.62 3.54 -8.41
N GLU A 77 -10.38 4.57 -8.75
CA GLU A 77 -10.57 5.01 -10.14
C GLU A 77 -9.38 5.88 -10.58
N TYR A 78 -8.30 5.24 -11.05
CA TYR A 78 -7.02 5.90 -11.35
C TYR A 78 -7.11 7.13 -12.28
N GLU A 79 -8.06 7.12 -13.22
CA GLU A 79 -8.25 8.22 -14.18
C GLU A 79 -8.77 9.51 -13.55
N ALA A 80 -9.38 9.43 -12.36
CA ALA A 80 -9.88 10.59 -11.64
C ALA A 80 -8.77 11.45 -11.01
N TYR A 81 -7.51 11.01 -11.07
CA TYR A 81 -6.37 11.66 -10.42
C TYR A 81 -5.40 12.27 -11.44
N ASP A 82 -4.80 13.38 -11.04
CA ASP A 82 -3.75 14.07 -11.80
C ASP A 82 -2.39 13.38 -11.62
N ALA A 83 -2.17 12.78 -10.45
CA ALA A 83 -0.96 12.05 -10.10
C ALA A 83 -1.26 10.91 -9.11
N ILE A 84 -0.45 9.86 -9.15
CA ILE A 84 -0.52 8.70 -8.27
C ILE A 84 0.86 8.50 -7.64
N ILE A 85 0.94 8.54 -6.31
CA ILE A 85 2.14 8.22 -5.56
C ILE A 85 1.92 6.86 -4.93
N MET A 86 2.67 5.86 -5.36
CA MET A 86 2.49 4.48 -4.93
C MET A 86 3.63 4.03 -4.00
N SER A 87 3.29 3.35 -2.90
CA SER A 87 4.29 2.66 -2.07
C SER A 87 4.92 1.49 -2.81
N SER A 88 6.22 1.30 -2.65
CA SER A 88 6.93 0.10 -3.09
C SER A 88 7.29 -0.77 -1.90
N SER A 89 7.28 -2.10 -2.11
CA SER A 89 7.78 -3.05 -1.13
C SER A 89 8.15 -4.39 -1.78
N ILE A 90 9.18 -5.06 -1.28
CA ILE A 90 9.59 -6.39 -1.79
C ILE A 90 8.45 -7.39 -1.62
N VAL A 91 7.73 -7.30 -0.50
CA VAL A 91 6.65 -8.23 -0.13
C VAL A 91 5.38 -8.12 -0.99
N CYS A 92 5.17 -7.02 -1.71
CA CYS A 92 4.01 -6.79 -2.59
C CYS A 92 4.38 -6.40 -4.03
N HIS A 93 5.65 -6.47 -4.42
CA HIS A 93 6.12 -5.92 -5.70
C HIS A 93 5.38 -6.48 -6.92
N GLU A 94 4.99 -7.76 -6.92
CA GLU A 94 4.25 -8.33 -8.06
C GLU A 94 2.86 -7.67 -8.22
N SER A 95 2.14 -7.49 -7.11
CA SER A 95 0.82 -6.84 -7.11
C SER A 95 0.93 -5.34 -7.42
N GLU A 96 1.99 -4.68 -6.96
CA GLU A 96 2.30 -3.29 -7.29
C GLU A 96 2.54 -3.12 -8.80
N ILE A 97 3.32 -4.02 -9.41
CA ILE A 97 3.55 -4.04 -10.87
C ILE A 97 2.26 -4.33 -11.64
N GLU A 98 1.44 -5.27 -11.16
CA GLU A 98 0.15 -5.60 -11.76
C GLU A 98 -0.79 -4.39 -11.76
N ALA A 99 -0.87 -3.66 -10.64
CA ALA A 99 -1.66 -2.43 -10.54
C ALA A 99 -1.22 -1.39 -11.58
N ILE A 100 0.09 -1.12 -11.71
CA ILE A 100 0.62 -0.18 -12.72
C ILE A 100 0.29 -0.66 -14.14
N ARG A 101 0.43 -1.95 -14.42
CA ARG A 101 0.13 -2.52 -15.76
C ARG A 101 -1.32 -2.26 -16.15
N GLY A 102 -2.25 -2.35 -15.19
CA GLY A 102 -3.67 -2.07 -15.37
C GLY A 102 -4.02 -0.59 -15.60
N MET A 103 -3.12 0.35 -15.31
CA MET A 103 -3.36 1.78 -15.53
C MET A 103 -3.18 2.16 -17.01
N LYS A 104 -4.06 3.02 -17.54
CA LYS A 104 -3.95 3.51 -18.93
C LYS A 104 -2.79 4.49 -19.07
N ASP A 105 -2.71 5.48 -18.18
CA ASP A 105 -1.65 6.48 -18.16
C ASP A 105 -0.64 6.22 -17.03
N LYS A 106 0.47 5.57 -17.39
CA LYS A 106 1.55 5.21 -16.46
C LYS A 106 2.44 6.41 -16.12
N ASN A 107 2.40 7.49 -16.90
CA ASN A 107 3.24 8.67 -16.65
C ASN A 107 2.82 9.45 -15.40
N LYS A 108 1.59 9.22 -14.93
CA LYS A 108 1.06 9.79 -13.68
C LYS A 108 1.61 9.13 -12.42
N VAL A 109 2.30 7.99 -12.55
CA VAL A 109 2.71 7.15 -11.42
C VAL A 109 4.12 7.49 -10.97
N ILE A 110 4.26 7.82 -9.70
CA ILE A 110 5.53 7.98 -8.99
C ILE A 110 5.60 6.90 -7.92
N VAL A 111 6.65 6.07 -7.96
CA VAL A 111 6.85 4.98 -7.00
C VAL A 111 7.86 5.43 -5.94
N VAL A 112 7.52 5.24 -4.67
CA VAL A 112 8.33 5.64 -3.51
C VAL A 112 8.45 4.47 -2.52
N GLY A 113 9.63 4.24 -1.95
CA GLY A 113 9.91 3.15 -1.01
C GLY A 113 11.23 3.37 -0.29
#